data_AF-A0A9D9C029-F1
#
_entry.id   AF-A0A9D9C029-F1
#
_cell.length_a   1.000
_cell.length_b   1.000
_cell.length_c   1.000
_cell.angle_alpha   90.00
_cell.angle_beta   90.00
_cell.angle_gamma   90.00
#
_symmetry.space_group_name_H-M   'P 1'
#
loop_
_entity.id
_entity.type
_entity.pdbx_description
1 polymer ?
#
loop_
_entity_poly.entity_id
_entity_poly.type
_entity_poly.pdbx_seq_one_letter_code
_entity_poly.pdbx_strand_id
1 'polypeptide(L)'
;MWLTSSSVGRKFIMALTGAALVLFITFHCVMNSVAIFWPSAYNAICEFLGANWYALVATMGLAALFVIHIIYAFWLTIQNRKARGADRYAVTARPKGVEWSSQNMLVLGIVVVAFLALHLYHFWAKMQLVEITSHGIDGWHQYEGASVPPTAGTLFIQEVFSQWWVLVTYLIGFVALWFHMTHGFWSMFQSIGWDSTAWIPRLKKISDWWTTIVVGLFAIQAVVFYVQAQDNFYINDKDLEKQYIESFQEHFKVEAENMDQMSEEAQTLVQKYQESLEKFTPTVKAEAEAQQKAQQEAQQRAYEEYMKQQAAAQAATETNEEPQN
;
A
#
# COMPACT_ATOMS: atom_id res chain seq x y z
N MET A 1 18.97 13.95 32.78
CA MET A 1 18.76 12.48 32.88
C MET A 1 19.82 11.82 32.01
N TRP A 2 20.59 10.85 32.51
CA TRP A 2 21.79 10.31 31.82
C TRP A 2 21.54 9.84 30.36
N LEU A 3 20.33 9.36 30.07
CA LEU A 3 19.87 8.93 28.74
C LEU A 3 19.96 10.04 27.67
N THR A 4 19.69 11.31 28.02
CA THR A 4 19.75 12.45 27.10
C THR A 4 21.05 13.25 27.24
N SER A 5 21.65 13.22 28.42
CA SER A 5 22.79 14.08 28.78
C SER A 5 24.15 13.51 28.37
N SER A 6 24.29 12.19 28.24
CA SER A 6 25.58 11.53 27.92
C SER A 6 25.66 11.04 26.47
N SER A 7 26.89 10.94 25.93
CA SER A 7 27.12 10.34 24.60
C SER A 7 26.75 8.86 24.56
N VAL A 8 26.90 8.14 25.67
CA VAL A 8 26.54 6.73 25.83
C VAL A 8 25.02 6.56 25.80
N GLY A 9 24.29 7.36 26.60
CA GLY A 9 22.83 7.34 26.62
C GLY A 9 22.20 7.57 25.24
N ARG A 10 22.77 8.49 24.45
CA ARG A 10 22.27 8.75 23.09
C ARG A 10 22.48 7.59 22.13
N LYS A 11 23.63 6.92 22.19
CA LYS A 11 23.88 5.72 21.39
C LYS A 11 22.98 4.56 21.80
N PHE A 12 22.68 4.43 23.09
CA PHE A 12 21.73 3.44 23.59
C PHE A 12 20.31 3.66 23.02
N ILE A 13 19.79 4.89 23.05
CA ILE A 13 18.48 5.21 22.45
C ILE A 13 18.46 4.98 20.93
N MET A 14 19.55 5.35 20.25
CA MET A 14 19.71 5.08 18.81
C MET A 14 19.65 3.57 18.51
N ALA A 15 20.32 2.75 19.34
CA ALA A 15 20.29 1.30 19.20
C ALA A 15 18.92 0.69 19.50
N LEU A 16 18.25 1.14 20.56
CA LEU A 16 16.93 0.63 20.94
C LEU A 16 15.87 0.93 19.86
N THR A 17 15.83 2.17 19.38
CA THR A 17 14.93 2.55 18.29
C THR A 17 15.27 1.81 17.00
N GLY A 18 16.57 1.69 16.66
CA GLY A 18 17.02 0.93 15.50
C GLY A 18 16.62 -0.56 15.57
N ALA A 19 16.74 -1.19 16.73
CA ALA A 19 16.34 -2.58 16.93
C ALA A 19 14.83 -2.79 16.70
N ALA A 20 14.00 -1.89 17.23
CA ALA A 20 12.56 -1.93 16.99
C ALA A 20 12.19 -1.76 15.51
N LEU A 21 12.87 -0.85 14.80
CA LEU A 21 12.66 -0.65 13.36
C LEU A 21 13.13 -1.86 12.53
N VAL A 22 14.23 -2.51 12.90
CA VAL A 22 14.69 -3.76 12.26
C VAL A 22 13.65 -4.87 12.43
N LEU A 23 13.10 -5.03 13.64
CA LEU A 23 12.04 -6.02 13.91
C LEU A 23 10.79 -5.73 13.08
N PHE A 24 10.36 -4.46 13.03
CA PHE A 24 9.23 -4.05 12.22
C PHE A 24 9.45 -4.34 10.73
N ILE A 25 10.60 -3.95 10.16
CA ILE A 25 10.92 -4.18 8.75
C ILE A 25 10.97 -5.68 8.44
N THR A 26 11.49 -6.50 9.36
CA THR A 26 11.49 -7.96 9.20
C THR A 26 10.06 -8.50 9.18
N PHE A 27 9.24 -8.12 10.15
CA PHE A 27 7.83 -8.53 10.22
C PHE A 27 7.07 -8.09 8.96
N HIS A 28 7.26 -6.83 8.54
CA HIS A 28 6.68 -6.27 7.32
C HIS A 28 7.10 -7.07 6.06
N CYS A 29 8.37 -7.47 5.95
CA CYS A 29 8.85 -8.32 4.88
C CYS A 29 8.15 -9.67 4.84
N VAL A 30 7.95 -10.31 5.99
CA VAL A 30 7.28 -11.61 6.08
C VAL A 30 5.81 -11.48 5.67
N MET A 31 5.10 -10.47 6.18
CA MET A 31 3.70 -10.23 5.80
C MET A 31 3.54 -9.93 4.31
N ASN A 32 4.40 -9.10 3.72
CA ASN A 32 4.35 -8.82 2.30
C ASN A 32 4.63 -10.06 1.45
N SER A 33 5.38 -11.04 1.97
CA SER A 33 5.58 -12.32 1.28
C SER A 33 4.27 -13.12 1.15
N VAL A 34 3.30 -12.91 2.06
CA VAL A 34 1.97 -13.55 1.94
C VAL A 34 1.26 -13.10 0.67
N ALA A 35 1.43 -11.84 0.24
CA ALA A 35 0.83 -11.35 -1.02
C ALA A 35 1.35 -12.08 -2.27
N ILE A 36 2.54 -12.69 -2.20
CA ILE A 36 3.09 -13.48 -3.32
C ILE A 36 2.42 -14.85 -3.42
N PHE A 37 2.26 -15.53 -2.28
CA PHE A 37 1.85 -16.95 -2.26
C PHE A 37 0.35 -17.13 -2.03
N TRP A 38 -0.26 -16.23 -1.25
CA TRP A 38 -1.67 -16.28 -0.84
C TRP A 38 -2.27 -14.85 -0.83
N PRO A 39 -2.53 -14.26 -2.01
CA PRO A 39 -3.03 -12.89 -2.11
C PRO A 39 -4.31 -12.60 -1.31
N SER A 40 -5.26 -13.54 -1.27
CA SER A 40 -6.49 -13.40 -0.48
C SER A 40 -6.24 -13.37 1.03
N ALA A 41 -5.26 -14.16 1.50
CA ALA A 41 -4.81 -14.11 2.90
C ALA A 41 -4.09 -12.79 3.23
N TYR A 42 -3.42 -12.16 2.26
CA TYR A 42 -2.82 -10.85 2.45
C TYR A 42 -3.88 -9.75 2.68
N ASN A 43 -5.00 -9.77 1.95
CA ASN A 43 -6.11 -8.85 2.22
C ASN A 43 -6.70 -9.07 3.63
N ALA A 44 -6.84 -10.32 4.08
CA ALA A 44 -7.28 -10.61 5.45
C ALA A 44 -6.29 -10.08 6.51
N ILE A 45 -4.99 -10.12 6.21
CA ILE A 45 -3.96 -9.47 7.06
C ILE A 45 -4.14 -7.94 7.04
N CYS A 46 -4.45 -7.34 5.90
CA CYS A 46 -4.69 -5.89 5.80
C CYS A 46 -5.90 -5.47 6.63
N GLU A 47 -7.00 -6.23 6.58
CA GLU A 47 -8.17 -6.02 7.41
C GLU A 47 -7.85 -6.18 8.92
N PHE A 48 -7.14 -7.25 9.29
CA PHE A 48 -6.70 -7.46 10.68
C PHE A 48 -5.80 -6.30 11.17
N LEU A 49 -4.86 -5.83 10.35
CA LEU A 49 -3.95 -4.74 10.69
C LEU A 49 -4.44 -3.34 10.29
N GLY A 50 -5.72 -3.22 9.92
CA GLY A 50 -6.38 -1.94 9.60
C GLY A 50 -6.51 -1.03 10.82
N ALA A 51 -7.53 -0.17 10.86
CA ALA A 51 -7.80 0.78 11.92
C ALA A 51 -8.37 0.14 13.21
N ASN A 52 -7.96 -1.09 13.51
CA ASN A 52 -8.22 -1.74 14.79
C ASN A 52 -7.42 -1.08 15.91
N TRP A 53 -8.00 -0.98 17.12
CA TRP A 53 -7.40 -0.22 18.23
C TRP A 53 -5.96 -0.65 18.57
N TYR A 54 -5.66 -1.95 18.52
CA TYR A 54 -4.32 -2.48 18.81
C TYR A 54 -3.31 -2.13 17.71
N ALA A 55 -3.76 -2.18 16.44
CA ALA A 55 -2.95 -1.81 15.28
C ALA A 55 -2.66 -0.31 15.26
N LEU A 56 -3.63 0.53 15.64
CA LEU A 56 -3.44 1.97 15.81
C LEU A 56 -2.43 2.29 16.92
N VAL A 57 -2.53 1.63 18.09
CA VAL A 57 -1.55 1.78 19.16
C VAL A 57 -0.15 1.37 18.71
N ALA A 58 -0.02 0.24 18.02
CA ALA A 58 1.25 -0.21 17.47
C ALA A 58 1.81 0.78 16.44
N THR A 59 0.97 1.31 15.55
CA THR A 59 1.34 2.30 14.52
C THR A 59 1.81 3.61 15.15
N MET A 60 1.10 4.13 16.15
CA MET A 60 1.52 5.32 16.90
C MET A 60 2.85 5.10 17.63
N GLY A 61 3.03 3.93 18.26
CA GLY A 61 4.27 3.57 18.94
C GLY A 61 5.45 3.49 17.97
N LEU A 62 5.27 2.85 16.81
CA LEU A 62 6.28 2.76 15.77
C LEU A 62 6.62 4.15 15.19
N ALA A 63 5.62 4.98 14.92
CA ALA A 63 5.81 6.35 14.45
C ALA A 63 6.62 7.17 15.46
N ALA A 64 6.30 7.06 16.75
CA ALA A 64 7.07 7.72 17.81
C ALA A 64 8.53 7.22 17.85
N LEU A 65 8.77 5.91 17.77
CA LEU A 65 10.12 5.34 17.73
C LEU A 65 10.90 5.82 16.51
N PHE A 66 10.26 5.93 15.35
CA PHE A 66 10.87 6.45 14.12
C PHE A 66 11.23 7.94 14.25
N VAL A 67 10.35 8.76 14.80
CA VAL A 67 10.65 10.19 15.05
C VAL A 67 11.81 10.34 16.03
N ILE A 68 11.81 9.57 17.13
CA ILE A 68 12.92 9.57 18.09
C ILE A 68 14.22 9.13 17.41
N HIS A 69 14.18 8.11 16.56
CA HIS A 69 15.33 7.63 15.79
C HIS A 69 15.94 8.76 14.94
N ILE A 70 15.10 9.51 14.21
CA ILE A 70 15.54 10.64 13.39
C ILE A 70 16.16 11.75 14.25
N ILE A 71 15.50 12.15 15.34
CA ILE A 71 16.00 13.21 16.23
C ILE A 71 17.40 12.85 16.76
N TYR A 72 17.57 11.61 17.24
CA TYR A 72 18.86 11.15 17.76
C TYR A 72 19.90 10.98 16.64
N ALA A 73 19.51 10.56 15.44
CA ALA A 73 20.40 10.47 14.29
C ALA A 73 20.98 11.85 13.91
N PHE A 74 20.15 12.90 13.84
CA PHE A 74 20.62 14.27 13.61
C PHE A 74 21.48 14.78 14.75
N TRP A 75 21.08 14.55 16.01
CA TRP A 75 21.85 14.98 17.17
C TRP A 75 23.25 14.35 17.18
N LEU A 76 23.35 13.03 17.01
CA LEU A 76 24.62 12.31 16.93
C LEU A 76 25.45 12.77 15.73
N THR A 77 24.83 13.04 14.59
CA THR A 77 25.51 13.56 13.40
C THR A 77 26.16 14.91 13.67
N ILE A 78 25.41 15.85 14.28
CA ILE A 78 25.93 17.18 14.64
C ILE A 78 27.05 17.05 15.66
N GLN A 79 26.89 16.21 16.68
CA GLN A 79 27.91 15.96 17.69
C GLN A 79 29.19 15.38 17.08
N ASN A 80 29.08 14.37 16.22
CA ASN A 80 30.20 13.75 15.53
C ASN A 80 30.88 14.70 14.54
N ARG A 81 30.14 15.66 13.96
CA ARG A 81 30.72 16.71 13.11
C ARG A 81 31.48 17.75 13.95
N LYS A 82 30.91 18.19 15.07
CA LYS A 82 31.58 19.12 16.01
C LYS A 82 32.86 18.51 16.58
N ALA A 83 32.82 17.23 16.99
CA ALA A 83 33.97 16.53 17.55
C ALA A 83 35.11 16.30 16.54
N ARG A 84 34.81 16.25 15.23
CA ARG A 84 35.82 16.13 14.16
C ARG A 84 36.55 17.43 13.84
N GLY A 85 36.07 18.60 14.31
CA GLY A 85 36.71 19.89 14.02
C GLY A 85 36.59 20.32 12.55
N ALA A 86 37.31 21.39 12.17
CA ALA A 86 37.30 21.98 10.82
C ALA A 86 38.16 21.21 9.80
N ASP A 87 38.93 20.21 10.23
CA ASP A 87 39.88 19.46 9.41
C ASP A 87 39.18 18.43 8.52
N ARG A 88 38.49 18.91 7.49
CA ARG A 88 37.81 18.09 6.49
C ARG A 88 38.80 17.40 5.51
N TYR A 89 40.06 17.83 5.48
CA TYR A 89 41.03 17.52 4.41
C TYR A 89 42.45 17.14 4.86
N ALA A 90 42.74 17.03 6.16
CA ALA A 90 44.09 16.69 6.62
C ALA A 90 44.53 15.26 6.21
N VAL A 91 43.57 14.36 5.97
CA VAL A 91 43.82 13.00 5.46
C VAL A 91 42.70 12.63 4.47
N THR A 92 43.01 12.61 3.18
CA THR A 92 42.10 12.13 2.12
C THR A 92 42.05 10.60 2.02
N ALA A 93 42.97 9.91 2.70
CA ALA A 93 43.01 8.46 2.75
C ALA A 93 41.91 7.92 3.69
N ARG A 94 41.04 7.03 3.17
CA ARG A 94 40.10 6.25 3.98
C ARG A 94 40.89 5.46 5.04
N PRO A 95 40.69 5.69 6.36
CA PRO A 95 41.34 4.88 7.38
C PRO A 95 40.98 3.41 7.16
N LYS A 96 41.98 2.52 7.21
CA LYS A 96 41.76 1.07 7.04
C LYS A 96 40.67 0.61 8.03
N GLY A 97 39.56 0.09 7.52
CA GLY A 97 38.47 -0.49 8.31
C GLY A 97 37.18 0.34 8.48
N VAL A 98 37.12 1.58 7.99
CA VAL A 98 35.87 2.38 8.02
C VAL A 98 34.99 2.02 6.83
N GLU A 99 33.73 1.65 7.02
CA GLU A 99 32.79 1.32 5.93
C GLU A 99 32.21 2.56 5.24
N TRP A 100 31.98 2.49 3.93
CA TRP A 100 31.41 3.61 3.16
C TRP A 100 30.00 3.98 3.63
N SER A 101 29.19 2.99 3.98
CA SER A 101 27.86 3.15 4.59
C SER A 101 27.95 4.02 5.84
N SER A 102 28.89 3.73 6.74
CA SER A 102 29.16 4.50 7.97
C SER A 102 29.45 5.97 7.70
N GLN A 103 30.19 6.28 6.63
CA GLN A 103 30.53 7.65 6.24
C GLN A 103 29.34 8.43 5.67
N ASN A 104 28.37 7.72 5.10
CA ASN A 104 27.21 8.30 4.41
C ASN A 104 25.87 8.05 5.14
N MET A 105 25.89 7.60 6.40
CA MET A 105 24.68 7.21 7.15
C MET A 105 23.58 8.27 7.16
N LEU A 106 23.93 9.56 7.28
CA LEU A 106 22.95 10.64 7.24
C LEU A 106 22.28 10.74 5.86
N VAL A 107 23.07 10.70 4.79
CA VAL A 107 22.57 10.78 3.40
C VAL A 107 21.68 9.58 3.10
N LEU A 108 22.12 8.37 3.46
CA LEU A 108 21.31 7.16 3.34
C LEU A 108 20.02 7.27 4.14
N GLY A 109 20.08 7.80 5.36
CA GLY A 109 18.89 8.04 6.19
C GLY A 109 17.89 9.01 5.53
N ILE A 110 18.36 10.09 4.89
CA ILE A 110 17.50 11.02 4.16
C ILE A 110 16.82 10.34 2.97
N VAL A 111 17.55 9.51 2.21
CA VAL A 111 16.97 8.74 1.10
C VAL A 111 15.92 7.74 1.62
N VAL A 112 16.19 7.07 2.75
CA VAL A 112 15.23 6.17 3.40
C VAL A 112 13.97 6.90 3.87
N VAL A 113 14.10 8.12 4.42
CA VAL A 113 12.94 8.95 4.79
C VAL A 113 12.12 9.35 3.57
N ALA A 114 12.77 9.75 2.47
CA ALA A 114 12.07 10.08 1.22
C ALA A 114 11.34 8.86 0.65
N PHE A 115 11.99 7.70 0.66
CA PHE A 115 11.36 6.43 0.29
C PHE A 115 10.17 6.09 1.21
N LEU A 116 10.32 6.24 2.53
CA LEU A 116 9.24 5.99 3.48
C LEU A 116 8.04 6.92 3.26
N ALA A 117 8.27 8.21 2.98
CA ALA A 117 7.17 9.14 2.69
C ALA A 117 6.37 8.71 1.46
N LEU A 118 7.05 8.31 0.39
CA LEU A 118 6.42 7.73 -0.80
C LEU A 118 5.65 6.44 -0.47
N HIS A 119 6.27 5.55 0.28
CA HIS A 119 5.67 4.28 0.70
C HIS A 119 4.40 4.49 1.55
N LEU A 120 4.44 5.42 2.52
CA LEU A 120 3.28 5.77 3.33
C LEU A 120 2.18 6.42 2.50
N TYR A 121 2.52 7.24 1.52
CA TYR A 121 1.54 7.82 0.59
C TYR A 121 0.85 6.73 -0.26
N HIS A 122 1.61 5.78 -0.79
CA HIS A 122 1.06 4.71 -1.63
C HIS A 122 0.18 3.72 -0.87
N PHE A 123 0.48 3.45 0.39
CA PHE A 123 -0.21 2.39 1.16
C PHE A 123 -0.92 2.96 2.39
N TRP A 124 -0.18 3.33 3.43
CA TRP A 124 -0.76 3.71 4.72
C TRP A 124 -1.82 4.83 4.61
N ALA A 125 -1.55 5.86 3.81
CA ALA A 125 -2.43 7.01 3.61
C ALA A 125 -3.73 6.66 2.89
N LYS A 126 -3.74 5.61 2.06
CA LYS A 126 -4.92 5.15 1.32
C LYS A 126 -5.66 4.00 2.01
N MET A 127 -5.01 3.33 2.96
CA MET A 127 -5.55 2.20 3.71
C MET A 127 -5.97 2.63 5.12
N GLN A 128 -5.07 2.51 6.10
CA GLN A 128 -5.39 2.75 7.50
C GLN A 128 -5.79 4.21 7.79
N LEU A 129 -5.20 5.20 7.12
CA LEU A 129 -5.63 6.59 7.29
C LEU A 129 -7.06 6.81 6.78
N VAL A 130 -7.41 6.25 5.61
CA VAL A 130 -8.76 6.34 5.06
C VAL A 130 -9.76 5.67 6.00
N GLU A 131 -9.46 4.50 6.57
CA GLU A 131 -10.35 3.86 7.56
C GLU A 131 -10.57 4.74 8.81
N ILE A 132 -9.59 5.55 9.20
CA ILE A 132 -9.71 6.48 10.34
C ILE A 132 -10.54 7.72 9.96
N THR A 133 -10.35 8.26 8.75
CA THR A 133 -10.90 9.57 8.36
C THR A 133 -12.18 9.50 7.54
N SER A 134 -12.50 8.34 6.99
CA SER A 134 -13.57 8.14 6.02
C SER A 134 -14.34 6.88 6.36
N HIS A 135 -15.64 7.05 6.58
CA HIS A 135 -16.53 5.97 7.01
C HIS A 135 -17.45 5.45 5.90
N GLY A 136 -17.19 5.85 4.65
CA GLY A 136 -17.91 5.28 3.52
C GLY A 136 -17.26 5.50 2.18
N ILE A 137 -17.86 4.88 1.16
CA ILE A 137 -17.29 4.77 -0.20
C ILE A 137 -16.91 6.12 -0.81
N ASP A 138 -17.58 7.20 -0.43
CA ASP A 138 -17.32 8.57 -0.88
C ASP A 138 -15.95 9.11 -0.47
N GLY A 139 -15.40 8.62 0.64
CA GLY A 139 -14.08 9.01 1.13
C GLY A 139 -12.98 8.01 0.75
N TRP A 140 -13.32 6.91 0.09
CA TRP A 140 -12.35 5.91 -0.31
C TRP A 140 -11.47 6.40 -1.47
N HIS A 141 -10.26 5.82 -1.53
CA HIS A 141 -9.33 6.13 -2.60
C HIS A 141 -9.91 5.73 -3.96
N GLN A 142 -9.78 6.62 -4.95
CA GLN A 142 -10.27 6.41 -6.31
C GLN A 142 -9.14 5.89 -7.20
N TYR A 143 -9.36 4.76 -7.85
CA TYR A 143 -8.46 4.21 -8.86
C TYR A 143 -9.23 3.98 -10.15
N GLU A 144 -8.84 4.70 -11.21
CA GLU A 144 -9.49 4.68 -12.53
C GLU A 144 -11.02 4.90 -12.49
N GLY A 145 -11.48 5.77 -11.60
CA GLY A 145 -12.90 6.13 -11.46
C GLY A 145 -13.72 5.20 -10.56
N ALA A 146 -13.10 4.20 -9.94
CA ALA A 146 -13.73 3.29 -8.99
C ALA A 146 -13.15 3.44 -7.58
N SER A 147 -14.01 3.25 -6.58
CA SER A 147 -13.65 3.35 -5.17
C SER A 147 -13.00 2.04 -4.70
N VAL A 148 -11.81 2.13 -4.12
CA VAL A 148 -11.07 0.97 -3.61
C VAL A 148 -11.30 0.81 -2.11
N PRO A 149 -11.79 -0.34 -1.62
CA PRO A 149 -11.92 -0.59 -0.19
C PRO A 149 -10.54 -0.49 0.48
N PRO A 150 -10.40 0.21 1.62
CA PRO A 150 -9.10 0.43 2.24
C PRO A 150 -8.44 -0.87 2.75
N THR A 151 -9.23 -1.93 2.96
CA THR A 151 -8.77 -3.27 3.34
C THR A 151 -8.30 -4.12 2.16
N ALA A 152 -8.58 -3.71 0.91
CA ALA A 152 -8.21 -4.42 -0.31
C ALA A 152 -6.74 -4.18 -0.70
N GLY A 153 -5.80 -4.59 0.16
CA GLY A 153 -4.36 -4.38 -0.01
C GLY A 153 -3.80 -4.76 -1.39
N THR A 154 -4.30 -5.86 -1.97
CA THR A 154 -3.93 -6.32 -3.31
C THR A 154 -4.32 -5.35 -4.43
N LEU A 155 -5.44 -4.60 -4.31
CA LEU A 155 -5.81 -3.57 -5.29
C LEU A 155 -4.87 -2.35 -5.20
N PHE A 156 -4.36 -2.02 -4.01
CA PHE A 156 -3.31 -1.01 -3.89
C PHE A 156 -1.98 -1.49 -4.47
N ILE A 157 -1.63 -2.79 -4.32
CA ILE A 157 -0.48 -3.37 -5.02
C ILE A 157 -0.66 -3.25 -6.54
N GLN A 158 -1.85 -3.61 -7.04
CA GLN A 158 -2.21 -3.48 -8.45
C GLN A 158 -2.01 -2.05 -8.95
N GLU A 159 -2.61 -1.04 -8.30
CA GLU A 159 -2.48 0.37 -8.69
C GLU A 159 -1.01 0.82 -8.68
N VAL A 160 -0.32 0.61 -7.56
CA VAL A 160 1.00 1.19 -7.30
C VAL A 160 2.05 0.56 -8.21
N PHE A 161 2.04 -0.77 -8.35
CA PHE A 161 3.02 -1.49 -9.16
C PHE A 161 2.62 -1.66 -10.63
N SER A 162 1.48 -1.14 -11.07
CA SER A 162 1.21 -0.96 -12.51
C SER A 162 2.15 0.08 -13.15
N GLN A 163 2.77 0.95 -12.35
CA GLN A 163 3.63 2.03 -12.81
C GLN A 163 5.12 1.64 -12.78
N TRP A 164 5.78 1.60 -13.95
CA TRP A 164 7.19 1.17 -14.05
C TRP A 164 8.17 2.01 -13.21
N TRP A 165 7.91 3.31 -13.08
CA TRP A 165 8.77 4.23 -12.34
C TRP A 165 8.72 3.99 -10.83
N VAL A 166 7.60 3.43 -10.33
CA VAL A 166 7.45 3.05 -8.92
C VAL A 166 8.41 1.92 -8.59
N LEU A 167 8.49 0.87 -9.43
CA LEU A 167 9.45 -0.22 -9.24
C LEU A 167 10.88 0.31 -9.13
N VAL A 168 11.31 1.15 -10.07
CA VAL A 168 12.67 1.73 -10.07
C VAL A 168 12.92 2.53 -8.80
N THR A 169 11.95 3.36 -8.39
CA THR A 169 12.06 4.19 -7.18
C THR A 169 12.15 3.34 -5.91
N TYR A 170 11.37 2.26 -5.81
CA TYR A 170 11.41 1.33 -4.69
C TYR A 170 12.75 0.59 -4.62
N LEU A 171 13.30 0.14 -5.75
CA LEU A 171 14.61 -0.50 -5.79
C LEU A 171 15.74 0.45 -5.32
N ILE A 172 15.67 1.74 -5.68
CA ILE A 172 16.62 2.75 -5.16
C ILE A 172 16.47 2.88 -3.63
N GLY A 173 15.23 2.96 -3.13
CA GLY A 173 14.93 2.99 -1.70
C GLY A 173 15.46 1.77 -0.96
N PHE A 174 15.30 0.58 -1.53
CA PHE A 174 15.82 -0.67 -0.99
C PHE A 174 17.36 -0.71 -0.95
N VAL A 175 18.05 -0.24 -1.99
CA VAL A 175 19.52 -0.15 -1.96
C VAL A 175 19.99 0.81 -0.85
N ALA A 176 19.32 1.95 -0.67
CA ALA A 176 19.63 2.86 0.43
C ALA A 176 19.37 2.22 1.81
N LEU A 177 18.24 1.53 1.96
CA LEU A 177 17.88 0.79 3.16
C LEU A 177 18.88 -0.33 3.45
N TRP A 178 19.35 -1.05 2.43
CA TRP A 178 20.37 -2.10 2.56
C TRP A 178 21.66 -1.55 3.17
N PHE A 179 22.21 -0.45 2.62
CA PHE A 179 23.42 0.16 3.20
C PHE A 179 23.17 0.68 4.63
N HIS A 180 22.01 1.31 4.86
CA HIS A 180 21.67 1.88 6.16
C HIS A 180 21.52 0.79 7.23
N MET A 181 20.74 -0.26 6.93
CA MET A 181 20.45 -1.36 7.84
C MET A 181 21.66 -2.28 8.04
N THR A 182 22.48 -2.53 7.01
CA THR A 182 23.70 -3.35 7.13
C THR A 182 24.67 -2.74 8.14
N HIS A 183 24.81 -1.42 8.19
CA HIS A 183 25.61 -0.78 9.24
C HIS A 183 24.84 -0.68 10.57
N GLY A 184 23.57 -0.27 10.52
CA GLY A 184 22.73 -0.07 11.70
C GLY A 184 22.61 -1.32 12.57
N PHE A 185 22.40 -2.48 11.96
CA PHE A 185 22.14 -3.74 12.66
C PHE A 185 23.33 -4.21 13.48
N TRP A 186 24.57 -4.29 12.96
CA TRP A 186 25.69 -4.69 13.82
C TRP A 186 26.05 -3.58 14.84
N SER A 187 25.94 -2.31 14.46
CA SER A 187 26.35 -1.17 15.29
C SER A 187 25.44 -0.95 16.51
N MET A 188 24.19 -1.41 16.47
CA MET A 188 23.29 -1.35 17.63
C MET A 188 23.79 -2.24 18.78
N PHE A 189 24.33 -3.42 18.47
CA PHE A 189 24.92 -4.33 19.47
C PHE A 189 26.18 -3.72 20.11
N GLN A 190 27.03 -3.08 19.30
CA GLN A 190 28.18 -2.35 19.82
C GLN A 190 27.72 -1.22 20.78
N SER A 191 26.66 -0.51 20.42
CA SER A 191 26.15 0.63 21.19
C SER A 191 25.55 0.25 22.56
N ILE A 192 25.13 -1.00 22.74
CA ILE A 192 24.67 -1.55 24.03
C ILE A 192 25.78 -2.31 24.80
N GLY A 193 27.02 -2.33 24.29
CA GLY A 193 28.18 -2.93 24.96
C GLY A 193 28.54 -4.35 24.53
N TRP A 194 27.93 -4.89 23.48
CA TRP A 194 28.36 -6.17 22.89
C TRP A 194 29.46 -5.92 21.84
N ASP A 195 30.66 -5.55 22.31
CA ASP A 195 31.74 -5.01 21.46
C ASP A 195 33.07 -5.78 21.53
N SER A 196 33.06 -7.00 22.07
CA SER A 196 34.27 -7.83 22.14
C SER A 196 34.88 -8.10 20.76
N THR A 197 36.22 -8.20 20.73
CA THR A 197 37.02 -8.44 19.51
C THR A 197 36.64 -9.73 18.77
N ALA A 198 36.14 -10.74 19.49
CA ALA A 198 35.66 -11.99 18.91
C ALA A 198 34.26 -11.88 18.27
N TRP A 199 33.38 -11.04 18.81
CA TRP A 199 31.97 -10.96 18.38
C TRP A 199 31.71 -9.90 17.33
N ILE A 200 32.40 -8.76 17.34
CA ILE A 200 32.19 -7.70 16.34
C ILE A 200 32.32 -8.23 14.90
N PRO A 201 33.34 -9.03 14.53
CA PRO A 201 33.43 -9.60 13.18
C PRO A 201 32.27 -10.53 12.84
N ARG A 202 31.70 -11.24 13.83
CA ARG A 202 30.56 -12.15 13.64
C ARG A 202 29.27 -11.36 13.45
N LEU A 203 29.04 -10.35 14.29
CA LEU A 203 27.86 -9.48 14.20
C LEU A 203 27.81 -8.74 12.87
N LYS A 204 28.96 -8.28 12.36
CA LYS A 204 29.06 -7.71 11.01
C LYS A 204 28.64 -8.71 9.94
N LYS A 205 29.15 -9.94 9.96
CA LYS A 205 28.73 -10.99 9.00
C LYS A 205 27.24 -11.31 9.11
N ILE A 206 26.70 -11.41 10.32
CA ILE A 206 25.25 -11.63 10.54
C ILE A 206 24.46 -10.48 9.95
N SER A 207 24.89 -9.24 10.19
CA SER A 207 24.29 -8.03 9.65
C SER A 207 24.24 -8.03 8.12
N ASP A 208 25.36 -8.38 7.48
CA ASP A 208 25.46 -8.48 6.02
C ASP A 208 24.47 -9.53 5.48
N TRP A 209 24.46 -10.74 6.04
CA TRP A 209 23.56 -11.82 5.61
C TRP A 209 22.09 -11.48 5.84
N TRP A 210 21.73 -11.12 7.07
CA TRP A 210 20.36 -10.81 7.46
C TRP A 210 19.79 -9.67 6.62
N THR A 211 20.54 -8.57 6.51
CA THR A 211 20.10 -7.40 5.76
C THR A 211 19.98 -7.68 4.27
N THR A 212 20.92 -8.42 3.71
CA THR A 212 20.87 -8.81 2.29
C THR A 212 19.67 -9.71 2.01
N ILE A 213 19.35 -10.65 2.90
CA ILE A 213 18.17 -11.52 2.74
C ILE A 213 16.89 -10.69 2.82
N VAL A 214 16.70 -9.90 3.87
CA VAL A 214 15.46 -9.13 4.07
C VAL A 214 15.24 -8.12 2.94
N VAL A 215 16.27 -7.35 2.57
CA VAL A 215 16.13 -6.36 1.49
C VAL A 215 16.05 -7.02 0.11
N GLY A 216 16.74 -8.14 -0.09
CA GLY A 216 16.60 -8.95 -1.30
C GLY A 216 15.18 -9.48 -1.48
N LEU A 217 14.53 -9.92 -0.39
CA LEU A 217 13.12 -10.32 -0.42
C LEU A 217 12.19 -9.15 -0.75
N PHE A 218 12.41 -7.95 -0.20
CA PHE A 218 11.64 -6.76 -0.62
C PHE A 218 11.82 -6.44 -2.10
N ALA A 219 13.04 -6.55 -2.64
CA ALA A 219 13.29 -6.34 -4.06
C ALA A 219 12.56 -7.39 -4.93
N ILE A 220 12.59 -8.67 -4.52
CA ILE A 220 11.84 -9.74 -5.18
C ILE A 220 10.34 -9.46 -5.14
N GLN A 221 9.80 -9.08 -3.96
CA GLN A 221 8.40 -8.69 -3.80
C GLN A 221 8.00 -7.59 -4.76
N ALA A 222 8.75 -6.48 -4.81
CA ALA A 222 8.45 -5.37 -5.72
C ALA A 222 8.45 -5.80 -7.21
N VAL A 223 9.40 -6.66 -7.61
CA VAL A 223 9.44 -7.19 -8.99
C VAL A 223 8.25 -8.10 -9.26
N VAL A 224 7.92 -9.02 -8.35
CA VAL A 224 6.77 -9.93 -8.50
C VAL A 224 5.46 -9.13 -8.57
N PHE A 225 5.28 -8.15 -7.69
CA PHE A 225 4.12 -7.26 -7.68
C PHE A 225 4.00 -6.47 -8.97
N TYR A 226 5.12 -5.96 -9.50
CA TYR A 226 5.13 -5.31 -10.80
C TYR A 226 4.67 -6.24 -11.92
N VAL A 227 5.25 -7.43 -12.02
CA VAL A 227 4.89 -8.41 -13.06
C VAL A 227 3.41 -8.82 -12.95
N GLN A 228 2.95 -9.16 -11.74
CA GLN A 228 1.54 -9.54 -11.50
C GLN A 228 0.58 -8.38 -11.83
N ALA A 229 0.95 -7.13 -11.49
CA ALA A 229 0.14 -5.97 -11.80
C ALA A 229 0.04 -5.72 -13.33
N GLN A 230 1.12 -5.93 -14.09
CA GLN A 230 1.06 -5.80 -15.56
C GLN A 230 0.07 -6.80 -16.20
N ASP A 231 -0.05 -7.99 -15.62
CA ASP A 231 -0.99 -9.02 -16.07
C ASP A 231 -2.42 -8.84 -15.49
N ASN A 232 -2.67 -7.76 -14.74
CA ASN A 232 -3.89 -7.53 -13.97
C ASN A 232 -4.28 -8.73 -13.09
N PHE A 233 -3.29 -9.45 -12.57
CA PHE A 233 -3.50 -10.67 -11.79
C PHE A 233 -4.41 -10.40 -10.59
N TYR A 234 -4.21 -9.31 -9.87
CA TYR A 234 -4.99 -8.99 -8.68
C TYR A 234 -6.46 -8.65 -8.98
N ILE A 235 -6.79 -8.29 -10.23
CA ILE A 235 -8.17 -8.05 -10.67
C ILE A 235 -8.82 -9.33 -11.20
N ASN A 236 -8.04 -10.18 -11.86
CA ASN A 236 -8.54 -11.36 -12.59
C ASN A 236 -8.49 -12.67 -11.78
N ASP A 237 -7.88 -12.66 -10.59
CA ASP A 237 -7.84 -13.82 -9.72
C ASP A 237 -9.21 -14.08 -9.09
N LYS A 238 -9.68 -15.33 -9.17
CA LYS A 238 -11.04 -15.70 -8.76
C LYS A 238 -11.27 -15.63 -7.25
N ASP A 239 -10.25 -15.94 -6.46
CA ASP A 239 -10.38 -15.92 -5.01
C ASP A 239 -10.39 -14.47 -4.51
N LEU A 240 -9.56 -13.61 -5.11
CA LEU A 240 -9.59 -12.16 -4.87
C LEU A 240 -10.89 -11.51 -5.33
N GLU A 241 -11.36 -11.85 -6.53
CA GLU A 241 -12.62 -11.34 -7.07
C GLU A 241 -13.78 -11.63 -6.11
N LYS A 242 -13.90 -12.88 -5.65
CA LYS A 242 -14.92 -13.25 -4.66
C LYS A 242 -14.77 -12.42 -3.38
N GLN A 243 -13.56 -12.24 -2.87
CA GLN A 243 -13.30 -11.46 -1.67
C GLN A 243 -13.67 -9.98 -1.84
N TYR A 244 -13.44 -9.39 -3.01
CA TYR A 244 -13.85 -8.02 -3.30
C TYR A 244 -15.37 -7.90 -3.34
N ILE A 245 -16.07 -8.82 -4.01
CA ILE A 245 -17.54 -8.86 -4.04
C ILE A 245 -18.09 -8.88 -2.61
N GLU A 246 -17.61 -9.80 -1.79
CA GLU A 246 -18.04 -9.94 -0.39
C GLU A 246 -17.80 -8.65 0.40
N SER A 247 -16.60 -8.04 0.27
CA SER A 247 -16.25 -6.79 0.96
C SER A 247 -17.16 -5.63 0.54
N PHE A 248 -17.35 -5.38 -0.76
CA PHE A 248 -18.22 -4.31 -1.24
C PHE A 248 -19.68 -4.53 -0.80
N GLN A 249 -20.18 -5.76 -0.87
CA GLN A 249 -21.55 -6.09 -0.46
C GLN A 249 -21.77 -5.87 1.04
N GLU A 250 -20.82 -6.24 1.88
CA GLU A 250 -20.89 -6.03 3.32
C GLU A 250 -20.90 -4.53 3.67
N HIS A 251 -19.99 -3.75 3.09
CA HIS A 251 -19.95 -2.30 3.29
C HIS A 251 -21.22 -1.61 2.79
N PHE A 252 -21.70 -1.97 1.60
CA PHE A 252 -22.95 -1.44 1.07
C PHE A 252 -24.13 -1.74 1.98
N LYS A 253 -24.24 -2.96 2.51
CA LYS A 253 -25.32 -3.33 3.43
C LYS A 253 -25.33 -2.45 4.68
N VAL A 254 -24.16 -2.24 5.29
CA VAL A 254 -24.02 -1.41 6.50
C VAL A 254 -24.42 0.04 6.23
N GLU A 255 -24.01 0.61 5.10
CA GLU A 255 -24.38 1.99 4.74
C GLU A 255 -25.87 2.10 4.39
N ALA A 256 -26.42 1.14 3.65
CA ALA A 256 -27.82 1.12 3.23
C ALA A 256 -28.80 1.00 4.42
N GLU A 257 -28.42 0.30 5.51
CA GLU A 257 -29.22 0.22 6.74
C GLU A 257 -29.42 1.59 7.41
N ASN A 258 -28.54 2.56 7.13
CA ASN A 258 -28.55 3.89 7.74
C ASN A 258 -29.16 4.98 6.83
N MET A 259 -29.64 4.63 5.63
CA MET A 259 -30.13 5.59 4.64
C MET A 259 -31.61 5.40 4.29
N ASP A 260 -32.28 6.50 3.96
CA ASP A 260 -33.58 6.44 3.30
C ASP A 260 -33.40 5.95 1.87
N GLN A 261 -33.96 4.77 1.58
CA GLN A 261 -33.84 4.05 0.32
C GLN A 261 -34.39 4.82 -0.89
N MET A 262 -35.26 5.81 -0.67
CA MET A 262 -35.85 6.63 -1.75
C MET A 262 -35.12 7.96 -1.98
N SER A 263 -34.03 8.23 -1.25
CA SER A 263 -33.24 9.46 -1.41
C SER A 263 -32.34 9.43 -2.66
N GLU A 264 -32.04 10.61 -3.20
CA GLU A 264 -31.07 10.79 -4.29
C GLU A 264 -29.65 10.36 -3.87
N GLU A 265 -29.33 10.52 -2.59
CA GLU A 265 -28.09 10.04 -1.98
C GLU A 265 -28.00 8.50 -2.07
N ALA A 266 -29.08 7.77 -1.79
CA ALA A 266 -29.09 6.31 -1.88
C ALA A 266 -28.87 5.81 -3.30
N GLN A 267 -29.43 6.49 -4.31
CA GLN A 267 -29.20 6.16 -5.71
C GLN A 267 -27.74 6.38 -6.12
N THR A 268 -27.16 7.51 -5.69
CA THR A 268 -25.75 7.84 -5.94
C THR A 268 -24.82 6.81 -5.28
N LEU A 269 -25.15 6.39 -4.06
CA LEU A 269 -24.39 5.38 -3.35
C LEU A 269 -24.39 4.05 -4.10
N VAL A 270 -25.58 3.54 -4.46
CA VAL A 270 -25.73 2.29 -5.23
C VAL A 270 -24.89 2.34 -6.50
N GLN A 271 -24.93 3.46 -7.23
CA GLN A 271 -24.15 3.64 -8.45
C GLN A 271 -22.64 3.51 -8.19
N LYS A 272 -22.10 4.18 -7.15
CA LYS A 272 -20.66 4.11 -6.82
C LYS A 272 -20.20 2.70 -6.49
N TYR A 273 -21.02 1.94 -5.74
CA TYR A 273 -20.71 0.54 -5.44
C TYR A 273 -20.74 -0.34 -6.70
N GLN A 274 -21.75 -0.15 -7.56
CA GLN A 274 -21.87 -0.89 -8.82
C GLN A 274 -20.67 -0.62 -9.73
N GLU A 275 -20.32 0.65 -9.95
CA GLU A 275 -19.16 1.03 -10.75
C GLU A 275 -17.86 0.44 -10.20
N SER A 276 -17.70 0.43 -8.87
CA SER A 276 -16.52 -0.13 -8.23
C SER A 276 -16.46 -1.66 -8.32
N LEU A 277 -17.59 -2.34 -8.14
CA LEU A 277 -17.71 -3.77 -8.34
C LEU A 277 -17.37 -4.15 -9.78
N GLU A 278 -18.03 -3.55 -10.77
CA GLU A 278 -17.77 -3.81 -12.20
C GLU A 278 -16.30 -3.58 -12.57
N LYS A 279 -15.63 -2.60 -11.95
CA LYS A 279 -14.22 -2.34 -12.22
C LYS A 279 -13.30 -3.44 -11.71
N PHE A 280 -13.52 -3.92 -10.48
CA PHE A 280 -12.61 -4.84 -9.81
C PHE A 280 -13.04 -6.31 -9.90
N THR A 281 -14.21 -6.58 -10.46
CA THR A 281 -14.77 -7.93 -10.56
C THR A 281 -15.23 -8.18 -12.00
N PRO A 282 -14.35 -8.77 -12.85
CA PRO A 282 -14.64 -9.03 -14.25
C PRO A 282 -15.94 -9.82 -14.52
N THR A 283 -16.32 -10.71 -13.60
CA THR A 283 -17.57 -11.47 -13.69
C THR A 283 -18.80 -10.57 -13.54
N VAL A 284 -18.83 -9.69 -12.53
CA VAL A 284 -19.93 -8.73 -12.34
C VAL A 284 -20.03 -7.79 -13.54
N LYS A 285 -18.89 -7.35 -14.08
CA LYS A 285 -18.87 -6.56 -15.32
C LYS A 285 -19.53 -7.30 -16.48
N ALA A 286 -19.16 -8.56 -16.70
CA ALA A 286 -19.72 -9.37 -17.77
C ALA A 286 -21.24 -9.59 -17.59
N GLU A 287 -21.70 -9.76 -16.35
CA GLU A 287 -23.12 -9.87 -16.02
C GLU A 287 -23.87 -8.55 -16.29
N ALA A 288 -23.31 -7.41 -15.91
CA ALA A 288 -23.87 -6.08 -16.16
C ALA A 288 -23.98 -5.80 -17.68
N GLU A 289 -22.93 -6.09 -18.44
CA GLU A 289 -22.93 -5.96 -19.91
C GLU A 289 -24.00 -6.87 -20.56
N ALA A 290 -24.14 -8.11 -20.07
CA ALA A 290 -25.15 -9.04 -20.56
C ALA A 290 -26.58 -8.57 -20.26
N GLN A 291 -26.83 -8.03 -19.06
CA GLN A 291 -28.11 -7.46 -18.67
C GLN A 291 -28.44 -6.21 -19.51
N GLN A 292 -27.48 -5.32 -19.70
CA GLN A 292 -27.65 -4.13 -20.52
C GLN A 292 -28.01 -4.49 -21.97
N LYS A 293 -27.32 -5.47 -22.55
CA LYS A 293 -27.62 -5.99 -23.88
C LYS A 293 -29.03 -6.58 -23.95
N ALA A 294 -29.42 -7.40 -22.97
CA ALA A 294 -30.76 -7.98 -22.93
C ALA A 294 -31.86 -6.90 -22.84
N GLN A 295 -31.61 -5.83 -22.08
CA GLN A 295 -32.55 -4.71 -21.94
C GLN A 295 -32.67 -3.90 -23.24
N GLN A 296 -31.57 -3.67 -23.95
CA GLN A 296 -31.59 -3.02 -25.27
C GLN A 296 -32.36 -3.85 -26.30
N GLU A 297 -32.14 -5.18 -26.33
CA GLU A 297 -32.89 -6.08 -27.21
C GLU A 297 -34.39 -6.08 -26.88
N ALA A 298 -34.76 -6.04 -25.59
CA ALA A 298 -36.16 -5.96 -25.17
C ALA A 298 -36.81 -4.63 -25.59
N GLN A 299 -36.11 -3.49 -25.43
CA GLN A 299 -36.60 -2.19 -25.88
C GLN A 299 -36.77 -2.14 -27.39
N GLN A 300 -35.82 -2.71 -28.15
CA GLN A 300 -35.92 -2.77 -29.60
C GLN A 300 -37.13 -3.61 -30.04
N ARG A 301 -37.36 -4.78 -29.43
CA ARG A 301 -38.53 -5.62 -29.72
C ARG A 301 -39.85 -4.89 -29.41
N ALA A 302 -39.92 -4.20 -28.27
CA ALA A 302 -41.10 -3.43 -27.90
C ALA A 302 -41.37 -2.29 -28.90
N TYR A 303 -40.32 -1.62 -29.38
CA TYR A 303 -40.45 -0.60 -30.42
C TYR A 303 -40.92 -1.18 -31.76
N GLU A 304 -40.37 -2.33 -32.18
CA GLU A 304 -40.80 -3.02 -33.41
C GLU A 304 -42.27 -3.47 -33.33
N GLU A 305 -42.72 -3.99 -32.18
CA GLU A 305 -44.12 -4.34 -31.95
C GLU A 305 -45.05 -3.12 -31.98
N TYR A 306 -44.64 -2.02 -31.35
CA TYR A 306 -45.37 -0.75 -31.39
C TYR A 306 -45.54 -0.25 -32.83
N MET A 307 -44.47 -0.27 -33.63
CA MET A 307 -44.52 0.14 -35.04
C MET A 307 -45.43 -0.78 -35.86
N LYS A 308 -45.44 -2.09 -35.61
CA LYS A 308 -46.38 -3.03 -36.27
C LYS A 308 -47.83 -2.73 -35.89
N GLN A 309 -48.10 -2.45 -34.62
CA GLN A 309 -49.46 -2.08 -34.17
C GLN A 309 -49.94 -0.79 -34.82
N GLN A 310 -49.08 0.22 -34.93
CA GLN A 310 -49.41 1.46 -35.64
C GLN A 310 -49.70 1.22 -37.13
N ALA A 311 -48.85 0.44 -37.82
CA ALA A 311 -49.06 0.13 -39.23
C ALA A 311 -50.37 -0.65 -39.46
N ALA A 312 -50.69 -1.60 -38.58
CA ALA A 312 -51.95 -2.34 -38.64
C ALA A 312 -53.17 -1.44 -38.39
N ALA A 313 -53.06 -0.50 -37.45
CA ALA A 313 -54.11 0.49 -37.19
C ALA A 313 -54.34 1.43 -38.38
N GLN A 314 -53.26 1.89 -39.03
CA GLN A 314 -53.34 2.72 -40.25
C GLN A 314 -53.99 1.97 -41.42
N ALA A 315 -53.59 0.71 -41.66
CA ALA A 315 -54.19 -0.11 -42.70
C ALA A 315 -55.70 -0.37 -42.45
N ALA A 316 -56.11 -0.57 -41.18
CA ALA A 316 -57.51 -0.76 -40.82
C ALA A 316 -58.37 0.50 -41.03
N THR A 317 -57.81 1.70 -40.86
CA THR A 317 -58.49 2.96 -41.19
C THR A 317 -58.62 3.17 -42.70
N GLU A 318 -57.63 2.79 -43.51
CA GLU A 318 -57.70 2.90 -44.97
C GLU A 318 -58.71 1.93 -45.60
N THR A 319 -58.90 0.73 -45.04
CA THR A 319 -59.90 -0.24 -45.53
C THR A 319 -61.36 0.12 -45.19
N ASN A 320 -61.60 1.04 -44.25
CA ASN A 320 -62.95 1.53 -43.91
C ASN A 320 -63.36 2.78 -44.71
N GLU A 321 -62.49 3.31 -45.57
CA GLU A 321 -62.78 4.40 -46.51
C GLU A 321 -63.06 3.88 -47.94
N GLU A 322 -63.69 2.71 -48.08
CA GLU A 322 -64.28 2.32 -49.38
C GLU A 322 -65.49 3.23 -49.68
N PRO A 323 -65.50 3.98 -50.80
CA PRO A 323 -66.55 4.95 -51.06
C PRO A 323 -67.89 4.24 -51.33
N GLN A 324 -68.90 4.56 -50.51
CA GLN A 324 -70.29 4.34 -50.88
C GLN A 324 -70.59 5.14 -52.15
N ASN A 325 -70.67 4.48 -53.30
CA ASN A 325 -71.31 5.00 -54.50
C ASN A 325 -71.95 3.88 -55.32
#